data_AF-A0A3C1W809-F1
#
_entry.id   AF-A0A3C1W809-F1
#
_cell.length_a   1.000
_cell.length_b   1.000
_cell.length_c   1.000
_cell.angle_alpha   90.00
_cell.angle_beta   90.00
_cell.angle_gamma   90.00
#
_symmetry.space_group_name_H-M   'P 1'
#
loop_
_entity.id
_entity.type
_entity.pdbx_description
1 polymer ?
#
loop_
_entity_poly.entity_id
_entity_poly.type
_entity_poly.pdbx_seq_one_letter_code
_entity_poly.pdbx_strand_id
1 'polypeptide(L)'
;MTKPLFTHLGSALAGGFIFLLCVPEDFKRGIPDTKDAAHLSNPSRKSTRHSASDTGSNHSSLSPTVLKTLPEGDSLKELIAITGISLPTRAELNTYLADKGYPAEGYLAAGMILQDANLMRKAIIREPSNSHILFALASRDDFPDDDRIHWARQLQEAQPDNSLASYLLAALTWKNGAKNPALEILSQVDDRKKFQTFTSESIIGLTEALRAAGNNPEASAYYAMLTVDLPHLAQLLSLSHNLQEHAQQSSRGEAFIARRRNAILGTSLARENDVISGLVGLSIQGNAYENLPPDAPFPIEGMDHEALSLSIEHRRNQIRDLPIATDALRTSPELIEGYGMRALTLGDIEALRWLRSRTTPPTQ
;
A
#
# COMPACT_ATOMS: atom_id res chain seq x y z
N MET A 1 -25.42 -20.50 11.14
CA MET A 1 -24.57 -19.71 12.06
C MET A 1 -23.48 -19.05 11.23
N THR A 2 -23.80 -17.85 10.76
CA THR A 2 -23.05 -17.05 9.79
C THR A 2 -22.12 -16.11 10.56
N LYS A 3 -20.80 -16.32 10.44
CA LYS A 3 -19.81 -15.35 10.91
C LYS A 3 -19.84 -14.12 9.99
N PRO A 4 -19.71 -12.89 10.51
CA PRO A 4 -19.68 -11.70 9.67
C PRO A 4 -18.43 -11.71 8.79
N LEU A 5 -18.64 -11.59 7.48
CA LEU A 5 -17.67 -11.72 6.38
C LEU A 5 -16.99 -10.37 6.04
N PHE A 6 -16.58 -9.61 7.07
CA PHE A 6 -15.99 -8.29 6.87
C PHE A 6 -14.73 -8.13 7.70
N THR A 7 -13.60 -8.55 7.13
CA THR A 7 -12.27 -8.06 7.52
C THR A 7 -11.35 -8.26 6.32
N HIS A 8 -10.65 -7.19 5.94
CA HIS A 8 -9.60 -7.09 4.92
C HIS A 8 -10.06 -6.89 3.47
N LEU A 9 -10.80 -5.80 3.23
CA LEU A 9 -10.82 -5.17 1.91
C LEU A 9 -9.52 -4.37 1.74
N GLY A 10 -8.62 -4.85 0.87
CA GLY A 10 -7.34 -4.21 0.52
C GLY A 10 -7.45 -2.81 -0.12
N SER A 11 -8.65 -2.26 -0.27
CA SER A 11 -8.91 -0.90 -0.77
C SER A 11 -9.57 0.04 0.26
N ALA A 12 -10.00 -0.47 1.42
CA ALA A 12 -10.64 0.36 2.47
C ALA A 12 -9.61 1.17 3.28
N LEU A 13 -8.41 0.63 3.49
CA LEU A 13 -7.33 1.40 4.12
C LEU A 13 -6.77 2.46 3.18
N ALA A 14 -6.78 2.26 1.85
CA ALA A 14 -6.18 3.23 0.93
C ALA A 14 -6.80 4.64 1.09
N GLY A 15 -8.12 4.82 1.18
CA GLY A 15 -8.68 6.17 1.31
C GLY A 15 -8.36 6.87 2.65
N GLY A 16 -8.38 6.15 3.77
CA GLY A 16 -8.02 6.70 5.09
C GLY A 16 -6.52 6.88 5.30
N PHE A 17 -5.71 5.98 4.75
CA PHE A 17 -4.25 6.01 4.79
C PHE A 17 -3.68 7.02 3.78
N ILE A 18 -4.26 7.14 2.57
CA ILE A 18 -3.95 8.22 1.61
C ILE A 18 -4.27 9.58 2.22
N PHE A 19 -5.39 9.73 2.94
CA PHE A 19 -5.68 10.96 3.68
C PHE A 19 -4.59 11.26 4.73
N LEU A 20 -4.23 10.31 5.59
CA LEU A 20 -3.14 10.46 6.57
C LEU A 20 -1.76 10.73 5.93
N LEU A 21 -1.49 10.18 4.74
CA LEU A 21 -0.23 10.36 4.02
C LEU A 21 -0.18 11.65 3.19
N CYS A 22 -1.33 12.27 2.88
CA CYS A 22 -1.45 13.51 2.12
C CYS A 22 -1.68 14.77 3.00
N VAL A 23 -1.94 14.61 4.30
CA VAL A 23 -2.13 15.73 5.23
C VAL A 23 -0.78 16.29 5.72
N PRO A 24 -0.59 17.62 5.78
CA PRO A 24 0.62 18.25 6.34
C PRO A 24 0.91 17.80 7.78
N GLU A 25 2.19 17.65 8.16
CA GLU A 25 2.62 17.20 9.51
C GLU A 25 2.05 18.07 10.64
N ASP A 26 1.81 19.36 10.39
CA ASP A 26 1.22 20.28 11.36
C ASP A 26 -0.21 19.92 11.77
N PHE A 27 -0.93 19.14 10.95
CA PHE A 27 -2.28 18.65 11.25
C PHE A 27 -2.29 17.32 12.01
N LYS A 28 -1.19 16.54 12.01
CA LYS A 28 -1.12 15.25 12.73
C LYS A 28 -0.93 15.40 14.23
N ARG A 29 -0.42 16.55 14.70
CA ARG A 29 -0.26 16.87 16.13
C ARG A 29 -1.56 17.07 16.92
N GLY A 30 -2.72 17.05 16.25
CA GLY A 30 -4.03 17.23 16.87
C GLY A 30 -4.79 15.94 17.24
N ILE A 31 -4.24 14.76 16.94
CA ILE A 31 -4.90 13.48 17.27
C ILE A 31 -4.37 13.00 18.62
N PRO A 32 -5.20 12.93 19.68
CA PRO A 32 -4.74 12.46 20.98
C PRO A 32 -4.44 10.97 20.92
N ASP A 33 -3.23 10.60 21.34
CA ASP A 33 -2.79 9.23 21.61
C ASP A 33 -3.79 8.55 22.55
N THR A 34 -4.58 7.60 22.04
CA THR A 34 -5.33 6.67 22.89
C THR A 34 -4.42 5.56 23.36
N LYS A 35 -3.56 5.88 24.33
CA LYS A 35 -3.04 4.94 25.32
C LYS A 35 -3.66 5.32 26.65
N ASP A 36 -4.65 4.53 27.09
CA ASP A 36 -4.92 4.18 28.48
C ASP A 36 -6.33 3.58 28.60
N ALA A 37 -6.40 2.25 28.56
CA ALA A 37 -7.56 1.50 28.99
C ALA A 37 -7.15 0.51 30.08
N ALA A 38 -6.77 1.03 31.24
CA ALA A 38 -6.83 0.32 32.51
C ALA A 38 -6.77 1.32 33.66
N HIS A 39 -7.92 1.66 34.22
CA HIS A 39 -8.22 1.66 35.67
C HIS A 39 -9.37 2.62 36.01
N LEU A 40 -10.45 2.00 36.49
CA LEU A 40 -11.57 2.62 37.19
C LEU A 40 -11.08 3.44 38.38
N SER A 41 -11.47 4.72 38.46
CA SER A 41 -12.14 5.32 39.64
C SER A 41 -12.34 6.84 39.46
N ASN A 42 -13.61 7.27 39.50
CA ASN A 42 -14.04 8.63 39.83
C ASN A 42 -14.12 8.74 41.38
N PRO A 43 -14.14 9.93 42.04
CA PRO A 43 -14.86 11.12 41.56
C PRO A 43 -14.28 12.52 41.89
N SER A 44 -14.86 13.51 41.22
CA SER A 44 -15.19 14.87 41.70
C SER A 44 -14.04 15.85 42.00
N ARG A 45 -13.95 16.90 41.16
CA ARG A 45 -13.93 18.30 41.64
C ARG A 45 -14.32 19.29 40.56
N LYS A 46 -15.35 20.08 40.86
CA LYS A 46 -15.77 21.30 40.18
C LYS A 46 -14.66 22.36 40.25
N SER A 47 -14.37 23.04 39.14
CA SER A 47 -13.86 24.41 39.19
C SER A 47 -14.26 25.18 37.92
N THR A 48 -14.88 26.33 38.18
CA THR A 48 -15.44 27.32 37.26
C THR A 48 -14.42 28.41 36.93
N ARG A 49 -14.69 29.12 35.81
CA ARG A 49 -14.13 30.40 35.28
C ARG A 49 -13.09 30.23 34.17
N HIS A 50 -12.96 31.12 33.17
CA HIS A 50 -13.77 32.23 32.62
C HIS A 50 -13.23 32.51 31.22
N SER A 51 -14.09 32.99 30.30
CA SER A 51 -13.74 33.50 28.98
C SER A 51 -12.93 34.81 29.03
N ALA A 52 -11.96 34.94 28.12
CA ALA A 52 -11.41 36.19 27.59
C ALA A 52 -10.83 35.86 26.19
N SER A 53 -11.54 36.21 25.12
CA SER A 53 -11.45 37.45 24.33
C SER A 53 -10.41 37.37 23.21
N ASP A 54 -10.95 37.41 22.00
CA ASP A 54 -10.28 37.46 20.70
C ASP A 54 -9.20 38.54 20.58
N THR A 55 -8.09 38.18 19.93
CA THR A 55 -7.36 39.09 19.04
C THR A 55 -6.95 38.32 17.80
N GLY A 56 -7.38 38.83 16.64
CA GLY A 56 -7.38 38.17 15.36
C GLY A 56 -6.01 37.81 14.80
N SER A 57 -5.99 36.66 14.14
CA SER A 57 -5.11 36.37 13.01
C SER A 57 -5.97 35.74 11.92
N ASN A 58 -6.06 36.44 10.78
CA ASN A 58 -6.71 35.95 9.58
C ASN A 58 -5.89 34.79 9.00
N HIS A 59 -6.16 33.57 9.44
CA HIS A 59 -5.91 32.37 8.65
C HIS A 59 -7.24 31.87 8.16
N SER A 60 -7.41 31.85 6.83
CA SER A 60 -8.56 31.24 6.16
C SER A 60 -8.65 29.77 6.54
N SER A 61 -9.37 29.48 7.63
CA SER A 61 -9.70 28.14 8.05
C SER A 61 -10.75 27.59 7.10
N LEU A 62 -10.35 26.66 6.24
CA LEU A 62 -11.30 25.85 5.47
C LEU A 62 -12.14 25.04 6.46
N SER A 63 -13.46 25.15 6.31
CA SER A 63 -14.46 24.57 7.21
C SER A 63 -14.35 23.04 7.34
N PRO A 64 -14.65 22.45 8.51
CA PRO A 64 -14.44 21.02 8.81
C PRO A 64 -15.43 20.06 8.10
N THR A 65 -16.20 20.55 7.14
CA THR A 65 -17.39 19.87 6.62
C THR A 65 -17.09 18.91 5.47
N VAL A 66 -15.87 18.92 4.90
CA VAL A 66 -15.43 17.95 3.88
C VAL A 66 -14.83 16.67 4.53
N LEU A 67 -14.68 16.66 5.86
CA LEU A 67 -13.93 15.65 6.61
C LEU A 67 -14.75 14.40 7.04
N LYS A 68 -15.94 14.16 6.46
CA LYS A 68 -16.91 13.20 7.04
C LYS A 68 -17.55 12.14 6.14
N THR A 69 -17.06 11.89 4.94
CA THR A 69 -17.62 10.78 4.13
C THR A 69 -16.53 9.97 3.46
N LEU A 70 -16.01 8.97 4.17
CA LEU A 70 -15.43 7.78 3.57
C LEU A 70 -16.44 6.64 3.76
N PRO A 71 -17.13 6.18 2.71
CA PRO A 71 -17.99 5.02 2.81
C PRO A 71 -17.22 3.76 2.37
N GLU A 72 -16.75 3.00 3.35
CA GLU A 72 -16.06 1.70 3.18
C GLU A 72 -16.96 0.58 2.59
N GLY A 73 -18.24 0.88 2.31
CA GLY A 73 -19.18 -0.05 1.66
C GLY A 73 -19.78 0.45 0.33
N ASP A 74 -19.65 1.74 0.02
CA ASP A 74 -20.24 2.31 -1.20
C ASP A 74 -19.26 2.24 -2.38
N SER A 75 -17.94 2.33 -2.12
CA SER A 75 -16.90 2.34 -3.16
C SER A 75 -16.86 1.04 -3.99
N LEU A 76 -16.95 -0.14 -3.37
CA LEU A 76 -16.96 -1.41 -4.13
C LEU A 76 -18.28 -1.61 -4.91
N LYS A 77 -19.41 -1.23 -4.32
CA LYS A 77 -20.71 -1.30 -4.99
C LYS A 77 -20.79 -0.34 -6.15
N GLU A 78 -20.25 0.87 -5.98
CA GLU A 78 -20.13 1.88 -7.02
C GLU A 78 -19.18 1.39 -8.12
N LEU A 79 -18.05 0.77 -7.78
CA LEU A 79 -17.15 0.17 -8.74
C LEU A 79 -17.83 -0.93 -9.55
N ILE A 80 -18.56 -1.84 -8.90
CA ILE A 80 -19.36 -2.87 -9.57
C ILE A 80 -20.43 -2.23 -10.47
N ALA A 81 -21.08 -1.16 -10.03
CA ALA A 81 -22.09 -0.47 -10.82
C ALA A 81 -21.49 0.24 -12.06
N ILE A 82 -20.30 0.83 -11.94
CA ILE A 82 -19.60 1.50 -13.05
C ILE A 82 -19.07 0.47 -14.05
N THR A 83 -18.50 -0.63 -13.56
CA THR A 83 -17.84 -1.64 -14.39
C THR A 83 -18.81 -2.69 -14.96
N GLY A 84 -19.96 -2.89 -14.32
CA GLY A 84 -20.88 -3.98 -14.63
C GLY A 84 -20.33 -5.37 -14.28
N ILE A 85 -19.28 -5.45 -13.46
CA ILE A 85 -18.65 -6.73 -13.09
C ILE A 85 -19.56 -7.54 -12.17
N SER A 86 -19.73 -8.81 -12.51
CA SER A 86 -20.30 -9.81 -11.61
C SER A 86 -19.17 -10.56 -10.91
N LEU A 87 -19.15 -10.51 -9.58
CA LEU A 87 -18.18 -11.27 -8.78
C LEU A 87 -18.41 -12.78 -8.97
N PRO A 88 -17.41 -13.54 -9.44
CA PRO A 88 -17.56 -14.96 -9.69
C PRO A 88 -17.87 -15.74 -8.40
N THR A 89 -18.81 -16.67 -8.51
CA THR A 89 -19.03 -17.67 -7.47
C THR A 89 -17.88 -18.69 -7.43
N ARG A 90 -17.77 -19.41 -6.32
CA ARG A 90 -16.82 -20.52 -6.20
C ARG A 90 -17.04 -21.60 -7.28
N ALA A 91 -18.29 -21.84 -7.68
CA ALA A 91 -18.60 -22.83 -8.71
C ALA A 91 -18.04 -22.40 -10.07
N GLU A 92 -18.24 -21.14 -10.46
CA GLU A 92 -17.74 -20.58 -11.72
C GLU A 92 -16.20 -20.59 -11.76
N LEU A 93 -15.54 -20.21 -10.66
CA LEU A 93 -14.08 -20.26 -10.57
C LEU A 93 -13.55 -21.70 -10.61
N ASN A 94 -14.25 -22.67 -10.01
CA ASN A 94 -13.86 -24.08 -10.12
C ASN A 94 -13.97 -24.60 -11.55
N THR A 95 -15.01 -24.20 -12.30
CA THR A 95 -15.13 -24.52 -13.72
C THR A 95 -13.98 -23.92 -14.52
N TYR A 96 -13.67 -22.64 -14.32
CA TYR A 96 -12.50 -21.99 -14.94
C TYR A 96 -11.19 -22.74 -14.64
N LEU A 97 -10.97 -23.11 -13.38
CA LEU A 97 -9.79 -23.86 -12.98
C LEU A 97 -9.74 -25.21 -13.69
N ALA A 98 -10.86 -25.93 -13.81
CA ALA A 98 -10.92 -27.20 -14.52
C ALA A 98 -10.61 -27.03 -16.02
N ASP A 99 -11.22 -26.03 -16.68
CA ASP A 99 -11.05 -25.75 -18.11
C ASP A 99 -9.61 -25.38 -18.47
N LYS A 100 -8.88 -24.73 -17.55
CA LYS A 100 -7.47 -24.34 -17.74
C LYS A 100 -6.47 -25.39 -17.26
N GLY A 101 -6.92 -26.57 -16.82
CA GLY A 101 -6.03 -27.62 -16.34
C GLY A 101 -5.44 -27.36 -14.95
N TYR A 102 -6.15 -26.61 -14.12
CA TYR A 102 -5.81 -26.31 -12.73
C TYR A 102 -4.47 -25.56 -12.56
N PRO A 103 -4.26 -24.42 -13.25
CA PRO A 103 -3.01 -23.67 -13.19
C PRO A 103 -2.80 -23.05 -11.80
N ALA A 104 -1.55 -22.96 -11.34
CA ALA A 104 -1.24 -22.42 -10.02
C ALA A 104 -1.65 -20.94 -9.90
N GLU A 105 -1.36 -20.12 -10.92
CA GLU A 105 -1.80 -18.72 -11.02
C GLU A 105 -3.33 -18.57 -10.97
N GLY A 106 -4.06 -19.51 -11.60
CA GLY A 106 -5.52 -19.52 -11.51
C GLY A 106 -6.02 -19.76 -10.08
N TYR A 107 -5.36 -20.65 -9.32
CA TYR A 107 -5.69 -20.86 -7.91
C TYR A 107 -5.38 -19.63 -7.06
N LEU A 108 -4.27 -18.95 -7.34
CA LEU A 108 -3.90 -17.72 -6.66
C LEU A 108 -4.96 -16.63 -6.92
N ALA A 109 -5.30 -16.39 -8.19
CA ALA A 109 -6.31 -15.41 -8.58
C ALA A 109 -7.70 -15.73 -8.00
N ALA A 110 -8.15 -16.98 -8.09
CA ALA A 110 -9.42 -17.41 -7.49
C ALA A 110 -9.41 -17.25 -5.96
N GLY A 111 -8.28 -17.54 -5.32
CA GLY A 111 -8.07 -17.29 -3.89
C GLY A 111 -8.17 -15.81 -3.54
N MET A 112 -7.56 -14.92 -4.33
CA MET A 112 -7.62 -13.46 -4.13
C MET A 112 -9.05 -12.93 -4.32
N ILE A 113 -9.75 -13.35 -5.38
CA ILE A 113 -11.14 -12.93 -5.64
C ILE A 113 -12.08 -13.36 -4.51
N LEU A 114 -11.94 -14.61 -4.02
CA LEU A 114 -12.80 -15.16 -2.97
C LEU A 114 -12.28 -14.89 -1.55
N GLN A 115 -11.12 -14.25 -1.40
CA GLN A 115 -10.40 -14.11 -0.14
C GLN A 115 -10.26 -15.46 0.60
N ASP A 116 -9.89 -16.51 -0.13
CA ASP A 116 -9.78 -17.89 0.37
C ASP A 116 -8.33 -18.37 0.40
N ALA A 117 -7.75 -18.35 1.60
CA ALA A 117 -6.41 -18.83 1.87
C ALA A 117 -6.19 -20.30 1.47
N ASN A 118 -7.22 -21.16 1.45
CA ASN A 118 -7.07 -22.55 1.03
C ASN A 118 -6.87 -22.69 -0.48
N LEU A 119 -7.47 -21.81 -1.29
CA LEU A 119 -7.19 -21.77 -2.73
C LEU A 119 -5.78 -21.25 -2.99
N MET A 120 -5.34 -20.21 -2.29
CA MET A 120 -3.96 -19.72 -2.37
C MET A 120 -2.94 -20.78 -1.97
N ARG A 121 -3.20 -21.59 -0.93
CA ARG A 121 -2.34 -22.74 -0.57
C ARG A 121 -2.25 -23.79 -1.68
N LYS A 122 -3.33 -24.02 -2.42
CA LYS A 122 -3.28 -24.93 -3.58
C LYS A 122 -2.38 -24.40 -4.70
N ALA A 123 -2.25 -23.08 -4.83
CA ALA A 123 -1.34 -22.47 -5.80
C ALA A 123 0.13 -22.84 -5.48
N ILE A 124 0.59 -22.61 -4.25
CA ILE A 124 1.97 -22.92 -3.87
C ILE A 124 2.28 -24.43 -3.86
N ILE A 125 1.30 -25.29 -3.55
CA ILE A 125 1.48 -26.75 -3.67
C ILE A 125 1.75 -27.16 -5.12
N ARG A 126 1.14 -26.47 -6.09
CA ARG A 126 1.26 -26.79 -7.51
C ARG A 126 2.56 -26.27 -8.10
N GLU A 127 2.94 -25.05 -7.76
CA GLU A 127 4.19 -24.42 -8.21
C GLU A 127 4.96 -23.83 -7.03
N PRO A 128 5.70 -24.66 -6.27
CA PRO A 128 6.38 -24.22 -5.04
C PRO A 128 7.49 -23.18 -5.26
N SER A 129 8.01 -23.06 -6.49
CA SER A 129 9.11 -22.16 -6.84
C SER A 129 8.65 -20.91 -7.60
N ASN A 130 7.35 -20.75 -7.84
CA ASN A 130 6.83 -19.58 -8.55
C ASN A 130 6.99 -18.33 -7.66
N SER A 131 7.79 -17.37 -8.12
CA SER A 131 8.14 -16.17 -7.35
C SER A 131 6.93 -15.28 -7.05
N HIS A 132 5.96 -15.17 -7.96
CA HIS A 132 4.74 -14.41 -7.74
C HIS A 132 3.90 -15.04 -6.62
N ILE A 133 3.71 -16.36 -6.66
CA ILE A 133 2.99 -17.09 -5.63
C ILE A 133 3.70 -16.97 -4.27
N LEU A 134 5.01 -17.19 -4.23
CA LEU A 134 5.81 -17.03 -3.01
C LEU A 134 5.66 -15.63 -2.41
N PHE A 135 5.76 -14.59 -3.23
CA PHE A 135 5.56 -13.20 -2.81
C PHE A 135 4.15 -12.94 -2.28
N ALA A 136 3.13 -13.37 -3.02
CA ALA A 136 1.73 -13.14 -2.68
C ALA A 136 1.36 -13.77 -1.33
N LEU A 137 1.78 -15.01 -1.07
CA LEU A 137 1.51 -15.66 0.20
C LEU A 137 2.35 -15.09 1.35
N ALA A 138 3.65 -14.85 1.16
CA ALA A 138 4.52 -14.28 2.20
C ALA A 138 4.02 -12.92 2.71
N SER A 139 3.44 -12.13 1.81
CA SER A 139 3.02 -10.76 2.10
C SER A 139 1.75 -10.66 2.94
N ARG A 140 0.92 -11.71 3.00
CA ARG A 140 -0.41 -11.67 3.64
C ARG A 140 -0.39 -12.12 5.09
N ASP A 141 -1.09 -11.39 5.96
CA ASP A 141 -1.23 -11.74 7.38
C ASP A 141 -2.24 -12.89 7.64
N ASP A 142 -2.91 -13.41 6.60
CA ASP A 142 -3.83 -14.55 6.69
C ASP A 142 -3.11 -15.89 6.91
N PHE A 143 -1.78 -15.91 6.77
CA PHE A 143 -0.94 -17.08 6.92
C PHE A 143 -0.09 -17.01 8.20
N PRO A 144 0.28 -18.16 8.79
CA PRO A 144 1.20 -18.21 9.92
C PRO A 144 2.53 -17.53 9.60
N ASP A 145 3.12 -16.84 10.59
CA ASP A 145 4.37 -16.09 10.38
C ASP A 145 5.54 -16.98 9.95
N ASP A 146 5.63 -18.21 10.46
CA ASP A 146 6.68 -19.17 10.05
C ASP A 146 6.58 -19.55 8.56
N ASP A 147 5.37 -19.80 8.07
CA ASP A 147 5.12 -20.10 6.65
C ASP A 147 5.50 -18.90 5.78
N ARG A 148 5.14 -17.69 6.22
CA ARG A 148 5.44 -16.44 5.51
C ARG A 148 6.94 -16.17 5.43
N ILE A 149 7.66 -16.35 6.53
CA ILE A 149 9.12 -16.24 6.57
C ILE A 149 9.76 -17.28 5.66
N HIS A 150 9.24 -18.51 5.67
CA HIS A 150 9.72 -19.57 4.78
C HIS A 150 9.55 -19.20 3.30
N TRP A 151 8.36 -18.75 2.89
CA TRP A 151 8.11 -18.35 1.51
C TRP A 151 8.89 -17.09 1.10
N ALA A 152 9.06 -16.11 1.99
CA ALA A 152 9.90 -14.94 1.74
C ALA A 152 11.38 -15.32 1.54
N ARG A 153 11.86 -16.35 2.26
CA ARG A 153 13.21 -16.88 2.07
C ARG A 153 13.35 -17.60 0.73
N GLN A 154 12.40 -18.46 0.38
CA GLN A 154 12.37 -19.10 -0.93
C GLN A 154 12.30 -18.08 -2.07
N LEU A 155 11.55 -16.98 -1.88
CA LEU A 155 11.51 -15.89 -2.84
C LEU A 155 12.89 -15.23 -3.00
N GLN A 156 13.57 -14.93 -1.89
CA GLN A 156 14.92 -14.36 -1.93
C GLN A 156 15.91 -15.29 -2.66
N GLU A 157 15.82 -16.60 -2.41
CA GLU A 157 16.65 -17.61 -3.08
C GLU A 157 16.34 -17.72 -4.58
N ALA A 158 15.06 -17.66 -4.97
CA ALA A 158 14.62 -17.71 -6.35
C ALA A 158 14.89 -16.40 -7.12
N GLN A 159 14.93 -15.27 -6.42
CA GLN A 159 15.10 -13.92 -6.97
C GLN A 159 16.21 -13.17 -6.22
N PRO A 160 17.48 -13.63 -6.26
CA PRO A 160 18.60 -13.02 -5.51
C PRO A 160 18.94 -11.60 -5.99
N ASP A 161 18.39 -11.21 -7.15
CA ASP A 161 18.51 -9.87 -7.71
C ASP A 161 17.29 -8.97 -7.49
N ASN A 162 16.28 -9.46 -6.76
CA ASN A 162 15.14 -8.65 -6.35
C ASN A 162 15.30 -8.22 -4.89
N SER A 163 15.69 -6.97 -4.69
CA SER A 163 15.86 -6.37 -3.36
C SER A 163 14.58 -6.41 -2.51
N LEU A 164 13.39 -6.35 -3.12
CA LEU A 164 12.10 -6.46 -2.43
C LEU A 164 11.99 -7.75 -1.62
N ALA A 165 12.48 -8.87 -2.16
CA ALA A 165 12.44 -10.16 -1.48
C ALA A 165 13.20 -10.13 -0.14
N SER A 166 14.36 -9.47 -0.14
CA SER A 166 15.19 -9.32 1.06
C SER A 166 14.56 -8.37 2.07
N TYR A 167 13.98 -7.24 1.62
CA TYR A 167 13.25 -6.33 2.49
C TYR A 167 12.03 -6.99 3.12
N LEU A 168 11.26 -7.76 2.35
CA LEU A 168 10.10 -8.50 2.86
C LEU A 168 10.53 -9.55 3.90
N LEU A 169 11.55 -10.34 3.60
CA LEU A 169 12.09 -11.33 4.54
C LEU A 169 12.58 -10.67 5.83
N ALA A 170 13.31 -9.56 5.73
CA ALA A 170 13.76 -8.80 6.90
C ALA A 170 12.60 -8.25 7.73
N ALA A 171 11.56 -7.71 7.08
CA ALA A 171 10.36 -7.21 7.76
C ALA A 171 9.68 -8.30 8.59
N LEU A 172 9.44 -9.47 7.99
CA LEU A 172 8.79 -10.60 8.65
C LEU A 172 9.67 -11.18 9.77
N THR A 173 10.97 -11.32 9.51
CA THR A 173 11.94 -11.82 10.50
C THR A 173 12.03 -10.90 11.71
N TRP A 174 12.06 -9.58 11.49
CA TRP A 174 12.08 -8.61 12.59
C TRP A 174 10.77 -8.65 13.39
N LYS A 175 9.61 -8.69 12.70
CA LYS A 175 8.29 -8.78 13.34
C LYS A 175 8.17 -10.01 14.24
N ASN A 176 8.80 -11.13 13.88
CA ASN A 176 8.87 -12.35 14.69
C ASN A 176 9.90 -12.28 15.84
N GLY A 177 10.36 -11.08 16.22
CA GLY A 177 11.28 -10.85 17.33
C GLY A 177 12.76 -11.08 17.01
N ALA A 178 13.10 -11.50 15.78
CA ALA A 178 14.48 -11.79 15.38
C ALA A 178 15.18 -10.58 14.74
N LYS A 179 15.39 -9.51 15.55
CA LYS A 179 16.03 -8.26 15.11
C LYS A 179 17.41 -8.46 14.46
N ASN A 180 18.33 -9.18 15.13
CA ASN A 180 19.69 -9.33 14.62
C ASN A 180 19.73 -10.09 13.27
N PRO A 181 19.02 -11.23 13.11
CA PRO A 181 18.89 -11.86 11.80
C PRO A 181 18.28 -10.95 10.72
N ALA A 182 17.29 -10.13 11.06
CA ALA A 182 16.72 -9.18 10.09
C ALA A 182 17.76 -8.13 9.63
N LEU A 183 18.58 -7.62 10.54
CA LEU A 183 19.68 -6.70 10.20
C LEU A 183 20.75 -7.38 9.33
N GLU A 184 21.05 -8.65 9.58
CA GLU A 184 21.96 -9.44 8.76
C GLU A 184 21.42 -9.58 7.32
N ILE A 185 20.14 -9.91 7.15
CA ILE A 185 19.47 -9.97 5.84
C ILE A 185 19.59 -8.63 5.10
N LEU A 186 19.35 -7.51 5.81
CA LEU A 186 19.46 -6.17 5.25
C LEU A 186 20.89 -5.77 4.89
N SER A 187 21.89 -6.33 5.57
CA SER A 187 23.31 -6.08 5.25
C SER A 187 23.69 -6.66 3.88
N GLN A 188 23.01 -7.72 3.45
CA GLN A 188 23.25 -8.43 2.20
C GLN A 188 22.50 -7.82 1.00
N VAL A 189 21.62 -6.83 1.22
CA VAL A 189 20.90 -6.15 0.14
C VAL A 189 21.88 -5.34 -0.71
N ASP A 190 21.96 -5.68 -2.00
CA ASP A 190 22.59 -4.84 -3.01
C ASP A 190 21.53 -3.94 -3.65
N ASP A 191 21.52 -2.68 -3.23
CA ASP A 191 20.55 -1.66 -3.64
C ASP A 191 20.67 -1.23 -5.12
N ARG A 192 21.69 -1.73 -5.85
CA ARG A 192 21.79 -1.53 -7.31
C ARG A 192 20.96 -2.54 -8.09
N LYS A 193 20.47 -3.59 -7.41
CA LYS A 193 19.67 -4.63 -8.03
C LYS A 193 18.21 -4.20 -8.16
N LYS A 194 17.41 -5.02 -8.85
CA LYS A 194 16.02 -4.68 -9.19
C LYS A 194 15.17 -4.58 -7.91
N PHE A 195 14.13 -3.77 -7.98
CA PHE A 195 13.02 -3.77 -7.04
C PHE A 195 11.79 -4.08 -7.87
N GLN A 196 11.34 -5.33 -7.82
CA GLN A 196 10.24 -5.79 -8.65
C GLN A 196 9.12 -6.28 -7.74
N THR A 197 7.98 -5.59 -7.83
CA THR A 197 6.70 -6.07 -7.32
C THR A 197 6.11 -7.09 -8.28
N PHE A 198 5.12 -7.87 -7.81
CA PHE A 198 4.35 -8.80 -8.65
C PHE A 198 2.90 -8.34 -8.83
N THR A 199 2.66 -7.03 -8.70
CA THR A 199 1.32 -6.44 -8.76
C THR A 199 0.71 -6.63 -10.15
N SER A 200 1.49 -6.45 -11.21
CA SER A 200 1.02 -6.63 -12.59
C SER A 200 0.60 -8.07 -12.87
N GLU A 201 1.37 -9.04 -12.39
CA GLU A 201 1.06 -10.47 -12.49
C GLU A 201 -0.25 -10.81 -11.76
N SER A 202 -0.45 -10.26 -10.57
CA SER A 202 -1.74 -10.36 -9.85
C SER A 202 -2.88 -9.75 -10.66
N ILE A 203 -2.74 -8.54 -11.20
CA ILE A 203 -3.78 -7.89 -12.01
C ILE A 203 -4.14 -8.74 -13.23
N ILE A 204 -3.15 -9.29 -13.94
CA ILE A 204 -3.36 -10.18 -15.09
C ILE A 204 -4.15 -11.42 -14.66
N GLY A 205 -3.71 -12.11 -13.59
CA GLY A 205 -4.39 -13.30 -13.09
C GLY A 205 -5.84 -13.05 -12.67
N LEU A 206 -6.09 -11.95 -11.96
CA LEU A 206 -7.45 -11.53 -11.57
C LEU A 206 -8.31 -11.25 -12.81
N THR A 207 -7.76 -10.53 -13.80
CA THR A 207 -8.45 -10.20 -15.05
C THR A 207 -8.86 -11.46 -15.82
N GLU A 208 -7.96 -12.44 -15.93
CA GLU A 208 -8.24 -13.69 -16.61
C GLU A 208 -9.33 -14.52 -15.92
N ALA A 209 -9.29 -14.60 -14.58
CA ALA A 209 -10.28 -15.32 -13.80
C ALA A 209 -11.67 -14.66 -13.89
N LEU A 210 -11.74 -13.32 -13.83
CA LEU A 210 -12.98 -12.56 -14.01
C LEU A 210 -13.56 -12.75 -15.41
N ARG A 211 -12.73 -12.65 -16.44
CA ARG A 211 -13.14 -12.86 -17.84
C ARG A 211 -13.67 -14.28 -18.08
N ALA A 212 -13.01 -15.28 -17.49
CA ALA A 212 -13.46 -16.67 -17.61
C ALA A 212 -14.82 -16.92 -16.96
N ALA A 213 -15.19 -16.13 -15.96
CA ALA A 213 -16.53 -16.12 -15.36
C ALA A 213 -17.57 -15.32 -16.17
N GLY A 214 -17.25 -14.91 -17.40
CA GLY A 214 -18.18 -14.22 -18.31
C GLY A 214 -18.17 -12.70 -18.23
N ASN A 215 -17.24 -12.10 -17.48
CA ASN A 215 -17.12 -10.64 -17.43
C ASN A 215 -16.47 -10.06 -18.68
N ASN A 216 -16.81 -8.80 -19.00
CA ASN A 216 -16.18 -8.05 -20.06
C ASN A 216 -14.66 -7.87 -19.79
N PRO A 217 -13.76 -8.05 -20.78
CA PRO A 217 -12.31 -7.97 -20.57
C PRO A 217 -11.82 -6.63 -20.01
N GLU A 218 -12.28 -5.52 -20.58
CA GLU A 218 -11.84 -4.17 -20.21
C GLU A 218 -12.29 -3.81 -18.78
N ALA A 219 -13.55 -4.10 -18.47
CA ALA A 219 -14.10 -3.96 -17.13
C ALA A 219 -13.39 -4.85 -16.11
N SER A 220 -13.00 -6.07 -16.50
CA SER A 220 -12.29 -7.01 -15.63
C SER A 220 -10.89 -6.49 -15.28
N ALA A 221 -10.18 -5.93 -16.25
CA ALA A 221 -8.88 -5.31 -16.05
C ALA A 221 -8.96 -4.09 -15.13
N TYR A 222 -9.95 -3.22 -15.38
CA TYR A 222 -10.17 -2.04 -14.55
C TYR A 222 -10.54 -2.42 -13.11
N TYR A 223 -11.43 -3.38 -12.92
CA TYR A 223 -11.76 -3.92 -11.59
C TYR A 223 -10.53 -4.51 -10.91
N ALA A 224 -9.80 -5.40 -11.59
CA ALA A 224 -8.62 -6.07 -11.05
C ALA A 224 -7.56 -5.07 -10.57
N MET A 225 -7.33 -4.00 -11.32
CA MET A 225 -6.39 -2.96 -10.92
C MET A 225 -6.82 -2.22 -9.64
N LEU A 226 -8.11 -1.94 -9.47
CA LEU A 226 -8.60 -1.22 -8.29
C LEU A 226 -8.72 -2.11 -7.05
N THR A 227 -8.75 -3.44 -7.25
CA THR A 227 -8.96 -4.40 -6.15
C THR A 227 -7.77 -5.31 -5.90
N VAL A 228 -6.67 -5.16 -6.62
CA VAL A 228 -5.46 -5.94 -6.35
C VAL A 228 -4.93 -5.61 -4.95
N ASP A 229 -4.72 -6.63 -4.13
CA ASP A 229 -4.22 -6.45 -2.78
C ASP A 229 -2.73 -6.07 -2.81
N LEU A 230 -2.33 -5.08 -2.00
CA LEU A 230 -0.92 -4.67 -1.81
C LEU A 230 -0.42 -4.96 -0.37
N PRO A 231 -0.51 -6.19 0.13
CA PRO A 231 -0.34 -6.49 1.57
C PRO A 231 1.12 -6.33 2.04
N HIS A 232 2.08 -6.36 1.12
CA HIS A 232 3.50 -6.15 1.42
C HIS A 232 3.79 -4.74 1.96
N LEU A 233 3.02 -3.73 1.57
CA LEU A 233 3.27 -2.34 1.94
C LEU A 233 3.22 -2.12 3.46
N ALA A 234 2.30 -2.78 4.15
CA ALA A 234 2.21 -2.71 5.61
C ALA A 234 3.46 -3.28 6.28
N GLN A 235 4.02 -4.38 5.75
CA GLN A 235 5.23 -5.00 6.28
C GLN A 235 6.46 -4.09 6.04
N LEU A 236 6.56 -3.48 4.85
CA LEU A 236 7.66 -2.57 4.51
C LEU A 236 7.61 -1.27 5.33
N LEU A 237 6.41 -0.73 5.58
CA LEU A 237 6.25 0.42 6.45
C LEU A 237 6.59 0.08 7.91
N SER A 238 6.20 -1.09 8.39
CA SER A 238 6.60 -1.58 9.71
C SER A 238 8.13 -1.71 9.83
N LEU A 239 8.78 -2.27 8.81
CA LEU A 239 10.24 -2.33 8.74
C LEU A 239 10.89 -0.94 8.77
N SER A 240 10.29 0.06 8.10
CA SER A 240 10.76 1.43 8.13
C SER A 240 10.76 2.02 9.54
N HIS A 241 9.69 1.82 10.31
CA HIS A 241 9.64 2.27 11.71
C HIS A 241 10.66 1.53 12.57
N ASN A 242 10.81 0.21 12.39
CA ASN A 242 11.82 -0.59 13.11
C ASN A 242 13.25 -0.10 12.83
N LEU A 243 13.56 0.26 11.58
CA LEU A 243 14.86 0.82 11.19
C LEU A 243 15.09 2.20 11.78
N GLN A 244 14.06 3.04 11.83
CA GLN A 244 14.13 4.36 12.45
C GLN A 244 14.38 4.23 13.96
N GLU A 245 13.62 3.42 14.67
CA GLU A 245 13.82 3.18 16.11
C GLU A 245 15.22 2.62 16.39
N HIS A 246 15.67 1.64 15.59
CA HIS A 246 17.01 1.12 15.70
C HIS A 246 18.07 2.21 15.50
N ALA A 247 17.91 3.10 14.52
CA ALA A 247 18.84 4.19 14.28
C ALA A 247 18.90 5.22 15.42
N GLN A 248 17.81 5.41 16.17
CA GLN A 248 17.79 6.31 17.34
C GLN A 248 18.56 5.73 18.54
N GLN A 249 18.64 4.40 18.64
CA GLN A 249 19.26 3.70 19.77
C GLN A 249 20.70 3.23 19.48
N SER A 250 21.16 3.38 18.23
CA SER A 250 22.41 2.82 17.75
C SER A 250 23.57 3.81 17.72
N SER A 251 24.78 3.26 17.58
CA SER A 251 25.98 4.06 17.31
C SER A 251 25.84 4.86 16.00
N ARG A 252 26.62 5.94 15.85
CA ARG A 252 26.57 6.81 14.65
C ARG A 252 26.69 6.03 13.33
N GLY A 253 27.56 5.03 13.27
CA GLY A 253 27.78 4.21 12.07
C GLY A 253 26.59 3.31 11.74
N GLU A 254 26.10 2.55 12.73
CA GLU A 254 24.92 1.69 12.57
C GLU A 254 23.66 2.49 12.23
N ALA A 255 23.49 3.64 12.89
CA ALA A 255 22.38 4.54 12.67
C ALA A 255 22.39 5.10 11.24
N PHE A 256 23.56 5.42 10.68
CA PHE A 256 23.69 5.82 9.29
C PHE A 256 23.29 4.69 8.33
N ILE A 257 23.76 3.46 8.57
CA ILE A 257 23.41 2.29 7.75
C ILE A 257 21.89 2.06 7.75
N ALA A 258 21.27 2.05 8.93
CA ALA A 258 19.83 1.83 9.08
C ALA A 258 19.00 2.92 8.35
N ARG A 259 19.35 4.20 8.53
CA ARG A 259 18.67 5.30 7.84
C ARG A 259 18.87 5.22 6.32
N ARG A 260 20.07 4.90 5.84
CA ARG A 260 20.35 4.75 4.41
C ARG A 260 19.52 3.64 3.78
N ARG A 261 19.44 2.46 4.42
CA ARG A 261 18.57 1.37 3.95
C ARG A 261 17.11 1.78 3.92
N ASN A 262 16.65 2.47 4.95
CA ASN A 262 15.28 2.99 5.01
C ASN A 262 15.00 3.97 3.85
N ALA A 263 15.91 4.91 3.59
CA ALA A 263 15.78 5.88 2.51
C ALA A 263 15.78 5.23 1.12
N ILE A 264 16.58 4.18 0.92
CA ILE A 264 16.63 3.43 -0.35
C ILE A 264 15.34 2.65 -0.55
N LEU A 265 14.84 1.93 0.47
CA LEU A 265 13.54 1.25 0.42
C LEU A 265 12.43 2.23 0.02
N GLY A 266 12.37 3.39 0.68
CA GLY A 266 11.39 4.42 0.35
C GLY A 266 11.54 4.96 -1.06
N THR A 267 12.76 5.12 -1.55
CA THR A 267 13.04 5.56 -2.93
C THR A 267 12.61 4.53 -3.97
N SER A 268 12.80 3.25 -3.71
CA SER A 268 12.36 2.18 -4.61
C SER A 268 10.84 2.13 -4.69
N LEU A 269 10.13 2.17 -3.55
CA LEU A 269 8.67 2.22 -3.52
C LEU A 269 8.10 3.48 -4.16
N ALA A 270 8.73 4.64 -3.93
CA ALA A 270 8.31 5.91 -4.53
C ALA A 270 8.48 5.98 -6.06
N ARG A 271 9.11 4.96 -6.68
CA ARG A 271 9.26 4.81 -8.13
C ARG A 271 8.28 3.80 -8.73
N GLU A 272 7.53 3.06 -7.91
CA GLU A 272 6.47 2.19 -8.40
C GLU A 272 5.38 3.03 -9.09
N ASN A 273 4.70 2.45 -10.08
CA ASN A 273 3.77 3.19 -10.93
C ASN A 273 2.33 3.22 -10.39
N ASP A 274 2.11 2.75 -9.16
CA ASP A 274 0.83 2.86 -8.45
C ASP A 274 0.87 3.92 -7.35
N VAL A 275 -0.28 4.57 -7.13
CA VAL A 275 -0.40 5.71 -6.21
C VAL A 275 -0.08 5.30 -4.76
N ILE A 276 -0.49 4.11 -4.34
CA ILE A 276 -0.41 3.67 -2.95
C ILE A 276 1.04 3.37 -2.58
N SER A 277 1.74 2.56 -3.37
CA SER A 277 3.17 2.28 -3.19
C SER A 277 3.98 3.57 -3.24
N GLY A 278 3.64 4.48 -4.15
CA GLY A 278 4.24 5.80 -4.25
C GLY A 278 4.18 6.57 -2.93
N LEU A 279 2.98 6.73 -2.36
CA LEU A 279 2.76 7.45 -1.09
C LEU A 279 3.43 6.76 0.11
N VAL A 280 3.38 5.43 0.18
CA VAL A 280 4.09 4.66 1.21
C VAL A 280 5.59 4.88 1.10
N GLY A 281 6.14 4.86 -0.12
CA GLY A 281 7.55 5.17 -0.38
C GLY A 281 7.96 6.56 0.12
N LEU A 282 7.15 7.59 -0.14
CA LEU A 282 7.39 8.95 0.38
C LEU A 282 7.35 9.00 1.92
N SER A 283 6.45 8.25 2.56
CA SER A 283 6.42 8.14 4.02
C SER A 283 7.72 7.53 4.57
N ILE A 284 8.17 6.43 3.95
CA ILE A 284 9.38 5.71 4.34
C ILE A 284 10.63 6.60 4.15
N GLN A 285 10.68 7.41 3.08
CA GLN A 285 11.74 8.40 2.89
C GLN A 285 11.75 9.45 4.01
N GLY A 286 10.58 9.95 4.42
CA GLY A 286 10.45 10.87 5.56
C GLY A 286 10.99 10.25 6.85
N ASN A 287 10.57 9.03 7.18
CA ASN A 287 11.01 8.30 8.37
C ASN A 287 12.54 8.12 8.41
N ALA A 288 13.20 7.99 7.25
CA ALA A 288 14.65 7.85 7.18
C ALA A 288 15.42 9.12 7.62
N TYR A 289 14.79 10.28 7.49
CA TYR A 289 15.35 11.59 7.84
C TYR A 289 14.81 12.16 9.17
N GLU A 290 13.78 11.53 9.73
CA GLU A 290 13.18 11.97 10.97
C GLU A 290 14.21 11.97 12.12
N ASN A 291 14.27 13.07 12.87
CA ASN A 291 15.19 13.27 13.99
C ASN A 291 16.67 13.03 13.59
N LEU A 292 17.06 13.37 12.36
CA LEU A 292 18.45 13.31 11.91
C LEU A 292 19.28 14.36 12.67
N PRO A 293 20.38 13.99 13.36
CA PRO A 293 21.25 14.96 14.02
C PRO A 293 21.86 15.95 13.03
N PRO A 294 22.08 17.23 13.41
CA PRO A 294 22.60 18.25 12.49
C PRO A 294 23.95 17.92 11.84
N ASP A 295 24.78 17.12 12.51
CA ASP A 295 26.11 16.73 12.03
C ASP A 295 26.14 15.32 11.41
N ALA A 296 24.99 14.62 11.34
CA ALA A 296 24.92 13.28 10.76
C ALA A 296 24.98 13.33 9.22
N PRO A 297 25.65 12.35 8.58
CA PRO A 297 25.63 12.23 7.13
C PRO A 297 24.20 11.97 6.62
N PHE A 298 23.85 12.57 5.48
CA PHE A 298 22.54 12.38 4.87
C PHE A 298 22.36 10.93 4.37
N PRO A 299 21.21 10.31 4.63
CA PRO A 299 20.89 8.95 4.15
C PRO A 299 20.99 8.80 2.64
N ILE A 300 20.58 9.82 1.89
CA ILE A 300 20.76 9.94 0.43
C ILE A 300 21.79 11.03 0.16
N GLU A 301 22.81 10.70 -0.63
CA GLU A 301 23.88 11.63 -0.98
C GLU A 301 23.33 12.85 -1.72
N GLY A 302 23.74 14.05 -1.27
CA GLY A 302 23.31 15.32 -1.86
C GLY A 302 21.86 15.71 -1.60
N MET A 303 21.12 14.98 -0.76
CA MET A 303 19.75 15.29 -0.39
C MET A 303 19.68 15.61 1.10
N ASP A 304 19.61 16.89 1.43
CA ASP A 304 19.38 17.35 2.80
C ASP A 304 17.90 17.27 3.20
N HIS A 305 17.61 17.61 4.47
CA HIS A 305 16.26 17.52 5.02
C HIS A 305 15.26 18.48 4.36
N GLU A 306 15.69 19.69 4.00
CA GLU A 306 14.83 20.70 3.39
C GLU A 306 14.48 20.32 1.95
N ALA A 307 15.49 19.94 1.16
CA ALA A 307 15.32 19.45 -0.20
C ALA A 307 14.43 18.20 -0.24
N LEU A 308 14.60 17.27 0.71
CA LEU A 308 13.71 16.11 0.83
C LEU A 308 12.26 16.54 1.13
N SER A 309 12.07 17.43 2.11
CA SER A 309 10.73 17.88 2.52
C SER A 309 9.98 18.51 1.36
N LEU A 310 10.64 19.40 0.60
CA LEU A 310 10.09 20.01 -0.60
C LEU A 310 9.79 18.97 -1.70
N SER A 311 10.66 17.98 -1.90
CA SER A 311 10.45 16.89 -2.86
C SER A 311 9.24 16.03 -2.50
N ILE A 312 9.09 15.65 -1.22
CA ILE A 312 7.94 14.89 -0.73
C ILE A 312 6.65 15.71 -0.88
N GLU A 313 6.66 16.97 -0.47
CA GLU A 313 5.49 17.85 -0.60
C GLU A 313 5.08 18.01 -2.07
N HIS A 314 6.04 18.27 -2.96
CA HIS A 314 5.79 18.39 -4.39
C HIS A 314 5.16 17.14 -4.97
N ARG A 315 5.68 15.95 -4.65
CA ARG A 315 5.14 14.67 -5.14
C ARG A 315 3.76 14.36 -4.56
N ARG A 316 3.51 14.64 -3.28
CA ARG A 316 2.17 14.49 -2.67
C ARG A 316 1.15 15.41 -3.35
N ASN A 317 1.52 16.65 -3.63
CA ASN A 317 0.66 17.59 -4.36
C ASN A 317 0.37 17.10 -5.78
N GLN A 318 1.38 16.59 -6.50
CA GLN A 318 1.17 16.00 -7.83
C GLN A 318 0.16 14.84 -7.82
N ILE A 319 0.19 13.99 -6.79
CA ILE A 319 -0.75 12.88 -6.61
C ILE A 319 -2.14 13.40 -6.22
N ARG A 320 -2.21 14.36 -5.30
CA ARG A 320 -3.48 14.98 -4.86
C ARG A 320 -4.22 15.66 -6.02
N ASP A 321 -3.49 16.21 -6.98
CA ASP A 321 -4.05 16.89 -8.15
C ASP A 321 -4.46 15.90 -9.27
N LEU A 322 -4.37 14.59 -9.04
CA LEU A 322 -4.91 13.58 -9.95
C LEU A 322 -6.43 13.40 -9.72
N PRO A 323 -7.20 13.12 -10.78
CA PRO A 323 -8.62 12.88 -10.65
C PRO A 323 -8.89 11.59 -9.88
N ILE A 324 -10.02 11.54 -9.18
CA ILE A 324 -10.56 10.28 -8.67
C ILE A 324 -11.09 9.50 -9.87
N ALA A 325 -10.49 8.35 -10.18
CA ALA A 325 -10.80 7.58 -11.38
C ALA A 325 -12.29 7.21 -11.47
N THR A 326 -12.89 6.76 -10.35
CA THR A 326 -14.31 6.35 -10.30
C THR A 326 -15.24 7.50 -10.65
N ASP A 327 -15.02 8.70 -10.09
CA ASP A 327 -15.82 9.88 -10.40
C ASP A 327 -15.69 10.30 -11.86
N ALA A 328 -14.45 10.38 -12.36
CA ALA A 328 -14.17 10.78 -13.73
C ALA A 328 -14.76 9.80 -14.76
N LEU A 329 -14.65 8.49 -14.51
CA LEU A 329 -15.17 7.44 -15.41
C LEU A 329 -16.69 7.29 -15.28
N ARG A 330 -17.28 7.61 -14.12
CA ARG A 330 -18.74 7.69 -13.97
C ARG A 330 -19.34 8.79 -14.86
N THR A 331 -18.66 9.92 -15.00
CA THR A 331 -19.11 11.03 -15.87
C THR A 331 -18.76 10.84 -17.35
N SER A 332 -17.74 10.03 -17.64
CA SER A 332 -17.22 9.77 -18.98
C SER A 332 -16.93 8.28 -19.20
N PRO A 333 -17.98 7.43 -19.22
CA PRO A 333 -17.82 5.97 -19.31
C PRO A 333 -17.10 5.51 -20.59
N GLU A 334 -17.15 6.32 -21.65
CA GLU A 334 -16.39 6.10 -22.89
C GLU A 334 -14.86 6.09 -22.70
N LEU A 335 -14.36 6.59 -21.57
CA LEU A 335 -12.92 6.63 -21.25
C LEU A 335 -12.41 5.37 -20.54
N ILE A 336 -13.30 4.44 -20.13
CA ILE A 336 -12.94 3.25 -19.33
C ILE A 336 -11.89 2.40 -20.03
N GLU A 337 -12.09 2.08 -21.31
CA GLU A 337 -11.15 1.27 -22.10
C GLU A 337 -9.77 1.94 -22.20
N GLY A 338 -9.77 3.24 -22.53
CA GLY A 338 -8.54 4.02 -22.71
C GLY A 338 -7.75 4.21 -21.41
N TYR A 339 -8.45 4.30 -20.27
CA TYR A 339 -7.85 4.33 -18.94
C TYR A 339 -7.28 2.96 -18.57
N GLY A 340 -8.08 1.89 -18.68
CA GLY A 340 -7.67 0.53 -18.31
C GLY A 340 -6.44 0.05 -19.06
N MET A 341 -6.37 0.28 -20.38
CA MET A 341 -5.19 -0.09 -21.19
C MET A 341 -3.92 0.63 -20.74
N ARG A 342 -4.01 1.94 -20.44
CA ARG A 342 -2.86 2.72 -19.96
C ARG A 342 -2.43 2.28 -18.59
N ALA A 343 -3.38 2.00 -17.72
CA ALA A 343 -3.07 1.65 -16.35
C ALA A 343 -2.38 0.27 -16.28
N LEU A 344 -2.77 -0.68 -17.15
CA LEU A 344 -2.05 -1.94 -17.34
C LEU A 344 -0.64 -1.77 -17.93
N THR A 345 -0.47 -0.83 -18.87
CA THR A 345 0.78 -0.72 -19.64
C THR A 345 1.81 0.22 -19.01
N LEU A 346 1.33 1.30 -18.39
CA LEU A 346 2.11 2.44 -17.90
C LEU A 346 1.98 2.62 -16.38
N GLY A 347 1.02 1.95 -15.75
CA GLY A 347 0.66 2.12 -14.34
C GLY A 347 -0.39 3.21 -14.10
N ASP A 348 -0.91 3.22 -12.87
CA ASP A 348 -2.06 4.02 -12.46
C ASP A 348 -1.79 5.53 -12.52
N ILE A 349 -0.59 5.98 -12.11
CA ILE A 349 -0.24 7.41 -12.11
C ILE A 349 -0.31 8.01 -13.53
N GLU A 350 0.24 7.34 -14.54
CA GLU A 350 0.19 7.81 -15.92
C GLU A 350 -1.23 7.73 -16.51
N ALA A 351 -1.99 6.70 -16.14
CA ALA A 351 -3.38 6.57 -16.54
C ALA A 351 -4.25 7.71 -15.98
N LEU A 352 -4.04 8.09 -14.72
CA LEU A 352 -4.73 9.20 -14.06
C LEU A 352 -4.35 10.56 -14.67
N ARG A 353 -3.07 10.76 -15.04
CA ARG A 353 -2.63 11.96 -15.77
C ARG A 353 -3.31 12.09 -17.12
N TRP A 354 -3.41 10.98 -17.85
CA TRP A 354 -4.16 10.92 -19.10
C TRP A 354 -5.63 11.23 -18.87
N LEU A 355 -6.27 10.62 -17.87
CA LEU A 355 -7.68 10.86 -17.55
C LEU A 355 -7.94 12.35 -17.26
N ARG A 356 -7.06 12.98 -16.47
CA ARG A 356 -7.14 14.43 -16.18
C ARG A 356 -7.15 15.28 -17.44
N SER A 357 -6.30 14.96 -18.42
CA SER A 357 -6.22 15.67 -19.71
C SER A 357 -7.46 15.50 -20.58
N ARG A 358 -8.35 14.55 -20.25
CA ARG A 358 -9.60 14.29 -20.95
C ARG A 358 -10.82 14.85 -20.23
N THR A 359 -10.76 14.97 -18.90
CA THR A 359 -11.89 15.41 -18.07
C THR A 359 -11.82 16.86 -17.62
N THR A 360 -10.64 17.50 -17.71
CA THR A 360 -10.49 18.94 -17.42
C THR A 360 -10.70 19.73 -18.72
N PRO A 361 -11.66 20.67 -18.81
CA PRO A 361 -11.76 21.54 -19.98
C PRO A 361 -10.48 22.37 -20.13
N PRO A 362 -10.01 22.66 -21.36
CA PRO A 362 -8.82 23.49 -21.54
C PRO A 362 -9.08 24.85 -20.89
N THR A 363 -8.24 25.21 -19.92
CA THR A 363 -8.19 26.58 -19.38
C THR A 363 -7.96 27.54 -20.54
N GLN A 364 -8.97 28.39 -20.81
CA GLN A 364 -8.87 29.50 -21.74
C GLN A 364 -8.05 30.64 -21.16
#